data_AF-A0A7W2RWV1-F1
#
_entry.id   AF-A0A7W2RWV1-F1
#
_cell.length_a   1.000
_cell.length_b   1.000
_cell.length_c   1.000
_cell.angle_alpha   90.00
_cell.angle_beta   90.00
_cell.angle_gamma   90.00
#
_symmetry.space_group_name_H-M   'P 1'
#
loop_
_entity.id
_entity.type
_entity.pdbx_description
1 polymer ?
#
loop_
_entity_poly.entity_id
_entity_poly.type
_entity_poly.pdbx_seq_one_letter_code
_entity_poly.pdbx_strand_id
1 'polypeptide(L)'
;MICSLLFLTGLLGCGGGSSNDSSSVPVSPSPTVTLSTTIESVEVNSEFTLTWFTTNADTCSASGNWSGDKAASGSETISESEIGNKTYILSCSGSGGDKSESVGVEITSQTNSGRWDHNHIPYGMDDPERQWLNIHLAYDQSKPSPIYLFAHGNGGSADGMDEKELHAIANEGYATVSWESIATISGADEAAIGIADAQVMFQWVIANADTYNLDPDLIVVGGRSRGSIISWQLAHSNHPSIKGIYMYNALPRGAWQDVGTWSPVDEITINSPITYLVYGPDFDDDDQHNPVYVEPVLARFVELDISDKITRYVDMWGDFQNENGSWINDAQIMHYFPEFSSIVNEEVSTPVTGYNTLFMGHSFFAPIARQIPTHMTQLGNDYHNQHVERSGGESGTPIALWEDEGHRNKVQAILNTGEVELFGMTANPTMEGYTLWIDYALSKNPNTRIVIGTPWLDFPADYSDVATYENTIVDGLSSKIQVDIDALRLLYPNTEIINLPYAFAAIELWHMFEAGQLPGITELIGSNRNTSIFSDQKGHGHGKGLLLDLAEFIWLSQLYDIDLDTYDYSAGHNTNLKEVAKSILDKYAYYFN
;
A
#
# COMPACT_ATOMS: atom_id res chain seq x y z
N MET A 1 33.69 67.31 -23.28
CA MET A 1 34.95 67.94 -22.80
C MET A 1 36.11 67.08 -23.25
N ILE A 2 37.08 67.67 -23.97
CA ILE A 2 38.54 67.42 -23.88
C ILE A 2 38.99 65.94 -24.15
N CYS A 3 39.61 65.62 -25.29
CA CYS A 3 41.03 65.86 -25.65
C CYS A 3 42.04 65.15 -24.71
N SER A 4 43.19 64.62 -25.11
CA SER A 4 43.79 64.34 -26.44
C SER A 4 45.21 63.76 -26.28
N LEU A 5 45.71 63.02 -27.29
CA LEU A 5 47.13 62.81 -27.65
C LEU A 5 48.03 62.04 -26.61
N LEU A 6 49.01 61.20 -26.97
CA LEU A 6 50.18 61.45 -27.86
C LEU A 6 50.84 60.13 -28.36
N PHE A 7 51.30 60.10 -29.65
CA PHE A 7 52.69 59.82 -30.15
C PHE A 7 53.50 58.56 -29.68
N LEU A 8 54.44 57.91 -30.43
CA LEU A 8 55.09 58.10 -31.75
C LEU A 8 55.75 56.79 -32.30
N THR A 9 56.07 56.79 -33.61
CA THR A 9 56.56 55.77 -34.59
C THR A 9 57.79 54.85 -34.34
N GLY A 10 57.77 53.68 -35.03
CA GLY A 10 58.92 53.01 -35.70
C GLY A 10 58.59 51.57 -36.18
N LEU A 11 59.31 50.88 -37.10
CA LEU A 11 60.28 51.27 -38.16
C LEU A 11 60.49 50.13 -39.22
N LEU A 12 60.32 50.43 -40.53
CA LEU A 12 60.85 49.81 -41.78
C LEU A 12 60.97 48.26 -42.02
N GLY A 13 60.47 47.81 -43.18
CA GLY A 13 60.88 46.56 -43.87
C GLY A 13 60.11 46.30 -45.19
N CYS A 14 60.79 46.16 -46.33
CA CYS A 14 60.17 46.06 -47.66
C CYS A 14 59.69 44.64 -48.05
N GLY A 15 58.66 44.55 -48.91
CA GLY A 15 58.34 43.33 -49.66
C GLY A 15 56.94 43.32 -50.27
N GLY A 16 56.77 43.90 -51.47
CA GLY A 16 55.47 43.87 -52.16
C GLY A 16 55.20 42.55 -52.89
N GLY A 17 54.05 41.95 -52.62
CA GLY A 17 53.48 40.83 -53.39
C GLY A 17 51.96 41.00 -53.45
N SER A 18 51.41 41.18 -54.65
CA SER A 18 49.99 41.49 -54.84
C SER A 18 49.18 40.23 -55.13
N SER A 19 48.29 39.87 -54.21
CA SER A 19 47.21 38.90 -54.44
C SER A 19 46.01 39.31 -53.57
N ASN A 20 44.95 39.80 -54.21
CA ASN A 20 43.66 40.03 -53.55
C ASN A 20 43.08 38.66 -53.16
N ASP A 21 43.05 38.37 -51.86
CA ASP A 21 42.18 37.34 -51.29
C ASP A 21 41.28 37.99 -50.24
N SER A 22 40.06 38.35 -50.66
CA SER A 22 39.02 38.83 -49.77
C SER A 22 38.12 37.66 -49.39
N SER A 23 38.59 36.86 -48.44
CA SER A 23 37.80 35.79 -47.85
C SER A 23 36.61 36.39 -47.09
N SER A 24 35.42 36.26 -47.67
CA SER A 24 34.16 36.55 -46.98
C SER A 24 33.91 35.47 -45.94
N VAL A 25 33.81 35.85 -44.67
CA VAL A 25 33.33 34.94 -43.61
C VAL A 25 31.88 34.56 -43.96
N PRO A 26 31.55 33.26 -44.11
CA PRO A 26 30.16 32.85 -44.33
C PRO A 26 29.36 33.15 -43.06
N VAL A 27 28.32 33.97 -43.18
CA VAL A 27 27.37 34.20 -42.09
C VAL A 27 26.45 32.99 -42.02
N SER A 28 26.60 32.15 -40.99
CA SER A 28 25.69 31.03 -40.76
C SER A 28 24.26 31.54 -40.54
N PRO A 29 23.25 30.96 -41.20
CA PRO A 29 21.86 31.35 -41.00
C PRO A 29 21.41 30.97 -39.57
N SER A 30 20.70 31.88 -38.90
CA SER A 30 20.16 31.64 -37.57
C SER A 30 19.04 30.58 -37.60
N PRO A 31 18.85 29.76 -36.55
CA PRO A 31 17.76 28.80 -36.52
C PRO A 31 16.38 29.45 -36.59
N THR A 32 15.46 28.79 -37.29
CA THR A 32 14.02 29.06 -37.18
C THR A 32 13.38 27.94 -36.37
N VAL A 33 12.51 28.27 -35.41
CA VAL A 33 11.71 27.30 -34.67
C VAL A 33 10.23 27.63 -34.88
N THR A 34 9.43 26.61 -35.14
CA THR A 34 7.97 26.67 -35.07
C THR A 34 7.49 25.53 -34.20
N LEU A 35 6.70 25.85 -33.17
CA LEU A 35 6.03 24.90 -32.30
C LEU A 35 4.53 25.26 -32.33
N SER A 36 3.67 24.27 -32.46
CA SER A 36 2.23 24.50 -32.63
C SER A 36 1.39 23.32 -32.16
N THR A 37 0.16 23.60 -31.79
CA THR A 37 -0.92 22.62 -31.65
C THR A 37 -2.21 23.22 -32.23
N THR A 38 -3.23 22.39 -32.43
CA THR A 38 -4.54 22.80 -32.99
C THR A 38 -5.58 23.08 -31.91
N ILE A 39 -5.24 22.91 -30.64
CA ILE A 39 -6.10 23.15 -29.49
C ILE A 39 -5.53 24.28 -28.62
N GLU A 40 -6.40 25.03 -27.96
CA GLU A 40 -6.02 26.00 -26.93
C GLU A 40 -6.37 25.48 -25.53
N SER A 41 -7.36 24.58 -25.44
CA SER A 41 -7.73 23.83 -24.24
C SER A 41 -8.12 22.38 -24.57
N VAL A 42 -8.02 21.49 -23.58
CA VAL A 42 -8.39 20.06 -23.66
C VAL A 42 -8.70 19.50 -22.28
N GLU A 43 -9.57 18.50 -22.21
CA GLU A 43 -9.93 17.86 -20.95
C GLU A 43 -8.78 17.01 -20.39
N VAL A 44 -8.68 16.93 -19.06
CA VAL A 44 -7.69 16.09 -18.37
C VAL A 44 -7.73 14.64 -18.86
N ASN A 45 -6.54 14.06 -19.04
CA ASN A 45 -6.27 12.74 -19.63
C ASN A 45 -6.66 12.57 -21.12
N SER A 46 -7.22 13.58 -21.80
CA SER A 46 -7.40 13.52 -23.25
C SER A 46 -6.11 13.81 -24.01
N GLU A 47 -5.89 13.08 -25.11
CA GLU A 47 -4.72 13.24 -25.97
C GLU A 47 -4.82 14.49 -26.85
N PHE A 48 -3.70 15.20 -27.00
CA PHE A 48 -3.52 16.24 -28.00
C PHE A 48 -2.13 16.15 -28.64
N THR A 49 -1.95 16.84 -29.76
CA THR A 49 -0.72 16.72 -30.56
C THR A 49 0.05 18.04 -30.60
N LEU A 50 1.32 18.01 -30.20
CA LEU A 50 2.30 19.03 -30.57
C LEU A 50 2.92 18.68 -31.92
N THR A 51 3.16 19.70 -32.74
CA THR A 51 3.88 19.58 -34.01
C THR A 51 4.91 20.70 -34.12
N TRP A 52 6.13 20.36 -34.50
CA TRP A 52 7.23 21.32 -34.65
C TRP A 52 8.06 21.11 -35.91
N PHE A 53 8.64 22.19 -36.38
CA PHE A 53 9.55 22.22 -37.51
C PHE A 53 10.61 23.31 -37.33
N THR A 54 11.83 23.00 -37.75
CA THR A 54 12.97 23.92 -37.65
C THR A 54 13.81 23.95 -38.93
N THR A 55 14.58 25.03 -39.10
CA THR A 55 15.64 25.11 -40.13
C THR A 55 16.91 25.70 -39.51
N ASN A 56 18.08 25.29 -40.00
CA ASN A 56 19.40 25.71 -39.53
C ASN A 56 19.72 25.42 -38.04
N ALA A 57 18.94 24.53 -37.41
CA ALA A 57 19.26 23.94 -36.11
C ALA A 57 20.04 22.63 -36.27
N ASP A 58 21.03 22.42 -35.42
CA ASP A 58 21.81 21.20 -35.28
C ASP A 58 21.25 20.29 -34.16
N THR A 59 20.66 20.89 -33.10
CA THR A 59 20.00 20.19 -31.99
C THR A 59 18.74 20.91 -31.51
N CYS A 60 17.81 20.19 -30.89
CA CYS A 60 16.60 20.72 -30.24
C CYS A 60 16.31 19.96 -28.93
N SER A 61 15.86 20.67 -27.91
CA SER A 61 15.51 20.11 -26.59
C SER A 61 14.22 20.72 -26.06
N ALA A 62 13.36 19.87 -25.49
CA ALA A 62 12.08 20.22 -24.91
C ALA A 62 12.19 20.55 -23.40
N SER A 63 11.39 21.49 -22.92
CA SER A 63 11.30 21.89 -21.52
C SER A 63 9.93 22.52 -21.18
N GLY A 64 9.61 22.63 -19.90
CA GLY A 64 8.26 22.96 -19.42
C GLY A 64 7.52 21.68 -19.05
N ASN A 65 6.26 21.53 -19.46
CA ASN A 65 5.44 20.33 -19.22
C ASN A 65 5.76 19.14 -20.16
N TRP A 66 6.93 19.15 -20.79
CA TRP A 66 7.48 18.07 -21.62
C TRP A 66 9.01 18.16 -21.60
N SER A 67 9.69 17.08 -21.97
CA SER A 67 11.15 16.98 -21.85
C SER A 67 11.82 16.17 -22.97
N GLY A 68 13.15 16.19 -22.97
CA GLY A 68 14.00 15.36 -23.81
C GLY A 68 14.43 15.99 -25.12
N ASP A 69 15.42 15.37 -25.78
CA ASP A 69 15.91 15.80 -27.08
C ASP A 69 14.88 15.49 -28.17
N LYS A 70 14.67 16.46 -29.08
CA LYS A 70 13.70 16.36 -30.17
C LYS A 70 14.42 16.46 -31.52
N ALA A 71 13.90 15.74 -32.52
CA ALA A 71 14.38 15.87 -33.89
C ALA A 71 14.10 17.27 -34.46
N ALA A 72 14.84 17.69 -35.49
CA ALA A 72 14.68 19.00 -36.12
C ALA A 72 13.26 19.26 -36.71
N SER A 73 12.48 18.21 -36.94
CA SER A 73 11.04 18.30 -37.18
C SER A 73 10.36 17.04 -36.67
N GLY A 74 9.14 17.18 -36.14
CA GLY A 74 8.44 16.05 -35.55
C GLY A 74 7.04 16.41 -35.08
N SER A 75 6.39 15.40 -34.50
CA SER A 75 5.10 15.51 -33.85
C SER A 75 5.04 14.49 -32.72
N GLU A 76 4.38 14.86 -31.63
CA GLU A 76 4.31 14.08 -30.40
C GLU A 76 2.90 14.23 -29.82
N THR A 77 2.31 13.10 -29.44
CA THR A 77 1.03 13.07 -28.72
C THR A 77 1.34 13.19 -27.24
N ILE A 78 0.63 14.08 -26.56
CA ILE A 78 0.74 14.38 -25.14
C ILE A 78 -0.64 14.19 -24.52
N SER A 79 -0.68 13.67 -23.30
CA SER A 79 -1.82 13.69 -22.39
C SER A 79 -1.34 14.25 -21.05
N GLU A 80 -2.16 15.04 -20.37
CA GLU A 80 -1.84 15.64 -19.08
C GLU A 80 -2.84 15.16 -18.03
N SER A 81 -2.34 14.74 -16.87
CA SER A 81 -3.13 14.28 -15.71
C SER A 81 -3.45 15.39 -14.71
N GLU A 82 -2.97 16.62 -14.95
CA GLU A 82 -3.10 17.75 -14.04
C GLU A 82 -3.81 18.92 -14.75
N ILE A 83 -4.89 19.41 -14.12
CA ILE A 83 -5.65 20.59 -14.56
C ILE A 83 -4.78 21.86 -14.45
N GLY A 84 -5.01 22.82 -15.34
CA GLY A 84 -4.39 24.14 -15.33
C GLY A 84 -3.61 24.48 -16.61
N ASN A 85 -2.91 25.61 -16.60
CA ASN A 85 -2.17 26.11 -17.76
C ASN A 85 -0.82 25.42 -17.91
N LYS A 86 -0.69 24.52 -18.89
CA LYS A 86 0.53 23.81 -19.23
C LYS A 86 1.30 24.55 -20.32
N THR A 87 2.62 24.64 -20.18
CA THR A 87 3.49 25.38 -21.11
C THR A 87 4.58 24.47 -21.67
N TYR A 88 4.65 24.38 -23.00
CA TYR A 88 5.57 23.55 -23.75
C TYR A 88 6.56 24.43 -24.51
N ILE A 89 7.84 24.35 -24.15
CA ILE A 89 8.93 25.16 -24.73
C ILE A 89 9.86 24.25 -25.55
N LEU A 90 10.14 24.62 -26.80
CA LEU A 90 11.16 23.99 -27.64
C LEU A 90 12.33 24.96 -27.82
N SER A 91 13.54 24.56 -27.44
CA SER A 91 14.77 25.33 -27.65
C SER A 91 15.71 24.61 -28.61
N CYS A 92 16.19 25.30 -29.64
CA CYS A 92 17.04 24.73 -30.68
C CYS A 92 18.29 25.58 -30.93
N SER A 93 19.41 24.88 -31.12
CA SER A 93 20.74 25.47 -31.29
C SER A 93 21.30 25.10 -32.65
N GLY A 94 22.05 26.01 -33.28
CA GLY A 94 22.81 25.71 -34.48
C GLY A 94 23.96 26.68 -34.71
N SER A 95 24.74 26.47 -35.77
CA SER A 95 25.91 27.32 -36.09
C SER A 95 25.61 28.82 -36.26
N GLY A 96 24.33 29.23 -36.42
CA GLY A 96 23.87 30.62 -36.46
C GLY A 96 23.29 31.17 -35.15
N GLY A 97 23.48 30.48 -34.02
CA GLY A 97 22.98 30.84 -32.69
C GLY A 97 21.82 29.96 -32.22
N ASP A 98 21.09 30.43 -31.20
CA ASP A 98 20.01 29.69 -30.53
C ASP A 98 18.65 30.38 -30.74
N LYS A 99 17.58 29.58 -30.76
CA LYS A 99 16.20 30.07 -30.87
C LYS A 99 15.24 29.16 -30.10
N SER A 100 14.28 29.76 -29.42
CA SER A 100 13.22 29.03 -28.70
C SER A 100 11.83 29.55 -29.10
N GLU A 101 10.83 28.68 -28.99
CA GLU A 101 9.41 28.98 -29.16
C GLU A 101 8.59 28.22 -28.10
N SER A 102 7.40 28.71 -27.75
CA SER A 102 6.55 28.11 -26.70
C SER A 102 5.07 28.13 -27.08
N VAL A 103 4.33 27.09 -26.67
CA VAL A 103 2.87 27.04 -26.74
C VAL A 103 2.27 26.72 -25.37
N GLY A 104 1.13 27.34 -25.05
CA GLY A 104 0.36 27.05 -23.85
C GLY A 104 -0.91 26.29 -24.20
N VAL A 105 -1.32 25.36 -23.33
CA VAL A 105 -2.59 24.62 -23.42
C VAL A 105 -3.24 24.64 -22.05
N GLU A 106 -4.52 25.01 -21.97
CA GLU A 106 -5.31 24.93 -20.75
C GLU A 106 -5.90 23.52 -20.60
N ILE A 107 -5.45 22.78 -19.59
CA ILE A 107 -6.03 21.48 -19.23
C ILE A 107 -7.24 21.75 -18.35
N THR A 108 -8.43 21.45 -18.84
CA THR A 108 -9.70 21.65 -18.13
C THR A 108 -10.14 20.36 -17.46
N SER A 109 -11.08 20.46 -16.51
CA SER A 109 -11.86 19.30 -16.09
C SER A 109 -12.61 18.67 -17.27
N GLN A 110 -13.02 17.41 -17.13
CA GLN A 110 -13.90 16.75 -18.10
C GLN A 110 -15.28 17.40 -18.07
N THR A 111 -15.75 17.88 -19.22
CA THR A 111 -16.99 18.62 -19.35
C THR A 111 -18.16 17.75 -19.80
N ASN A 112 -18.38 16.56 -19.19
CA ASN A 112 -19.68 15.85 -19.15
C ASN A 112 -19.68 14.56 -18.29
N SER A 113 -19.43 14.68 -16.99
CA SER A 113 -20.19 13.88 -16.01
C SER A 113 -20.90 14.83 -15.05
N GLY A 114 -21.92 14.36 -14.34
CA GLY A 114 -22.36 15.09 -13.15
C GLY A 114 -21.24 15.05 -12.12
N ARG A 115 -21.26 15.96 -11.14
CA ARG A 115 -20.36 15.95 -9.98
C ARG A 115 -20.15 14.54 -9.40
N TRP A 116 -21.18 13.71 -9.46
CA TRP A 116 -21.19 12.31 -9.07
C TRP A 116 -21.50 11.42 -10.28
N ASP A 117 -20.70 10.38 -10.51
CA ASP A 117 -20.95 9.34 -11.51
C ASP A 117 -22.11 8.43 -11.08
N HIS A 118 -22.21 8.20 -9.77
CA HIS A 118 -23.36 7.56 -9.14
C HIS A 118 -23.86 8.42 -7.99
N ASN A 119 -25.12 8.81 -8.02
CA ASN A 119 -25.73 9.70 -7.03
C ASN A 119 -26.81 9.01 -6.20
N HIS A 120 -26.90 9.40 -4.94
CA HIS A 120 -27.99 9.06 -4.03
C HIS A 120 -28.27 7.55 -3.92
N ILE A 121 -27.21 6.74 -3.88
CA ILE A 121 -27.28 5.29 -3.74
C ILE A 121 -27.61 4.95 -2.27
N PRO A 122 -28.70 4.21 -1.96
CA PRO A 122 -28.99 3.80 -0.60
C PRO A 122 -28.00 2.71 -0.14
N TYR A 123 -27.27 2.98 0.94
CA TYR A 123 -26.38 1.98 1.57
C TYR A 123 -27.06 1.26 2.75
N GLY A 124 -28.08 1.88 3.35
CA GLY A 124 -28.84 1.35 4.48
C GLY A 124 -30.32 1.12 4.16
N MET A 125 -30.94 0.20 4.90
CA MET A 125 -32.36 -0.17 4.74
C MET A 125 -33.28 0.43 5.81
N ASP A 126 -32.72 1.00 6.88
CA ASP A 126 -33.49 1.50 8.03
C ASP A 126 -34.06 2.89 7.78
N ASP A 127 -33.28 3.76 7.11
CA ASP A 127 -33.72 5.11 6.73
C ASP A 127 -33.03 5.58 5.42
N PRO A 128 -33.57 5.25 4.23
CA PRO A 128 -32.94 5.54 2.95
C PRO A 128 -32.76 7.05 2.63
N GLU A 129 -33.53 7.94 3.26
CA GLU A 129 -33.38 9.40 3.09
C GLU A 129 -32.17 9.96 3.87
N ARG A 130 -31.62 9.16 4.78
CA ARG A 130 -30.49 9.46 5.67
C ARG A 130 -29.27 8.59 5.37
N GLN A 131 -29.48 7.36 4.88
CA GLN A 131 -28.45 6.34 4.64
C GLN A 131 -28.20 6.15 3.13
N TRP A 132 -27.70 7.20 2.49
CA TRP A 132 -27.32 7.19 1.09
C TRP A 132 -25.93 7.79 0.86
N LEU A 133 -25.35 7.51 -0.30
CA LEU A 133 -24.02 8.01 -0.69
C LEU A 133 -23.97 8.40 -2.17
N ASN A 134 -22.95 9.18 -2.50
CA ASN A 134 -22.53 9.50 -3.84
C ASN A 134 -21.15 8.92 -4.11
N ILE A 135 -20.87 8.56 -5.37
CA ILE A 135 -19.57 8.09 -5.84
C ILE A 135 -19.10 8.99 -6.99
N HIS A 136 -17.87 9.50 -6.88
CA HIS A 136 -17.09 10.08 -7.97
C HIS A 136 -15.92 9.14 -8.26
N LEU A 137 -15.78 8.65 -9.48
CA LEU A 137 -14.76 7.67 -9.82
C LEU A 137 -13.41 8.34 -10.11
N ALA A 138 -12.33 7.59 -9.99
CA ALA A 138 -11.03 8.03 -10.50
C ALA A 138 -11.05 8.13 -12.03
N TYR A 139 -10.12 8.91 -12.59
CA TYR A 139 -10.00 9.05 -14.04
C TYR A 139 -9.45 7.80 -14.74
N ASP A 140 -8.48 7.11 -14.12
CA ASP A 140 -8.04 5.79 -14.58
C ASP A 140 -8.92 4.70 -13.97
N GLN A 141 -9.74 4.08 -14.82
CA GLN A 141 -10.63 2.96 -14.47
C GLN A 141 -10.16 1.65 -15.12
N SER A 142 -8.88 1.56 -15.50
CA SER A 142 -8.27 0.31 -16.01
C SER A 142 -8.07 -0.77 -14.94
N LYS A 143 -8.17 -0.37 -13.67
CA LYS A 143 -8.10 -1.19 -12.46
C LYS A 143 -9.13 -0.68 -11.44
N PRO A 144 -9.47 -1.47 -10.40
CA PRO A 144 -10.22 -0.97 -9.24
C PRO A 144 -9.52 0.24 -8.61
N SER A 145 -10.30 1.27 -8.26
CA SER A 145 -9.78 2.53 -7.73
C SER A 145 -9.75 2.53 -6.20
N PRO A 146 -8.62 2.87 -5.55
CA PRO A 146 -8.55 3.19 -4.13
C PRO A 146 -9.65 4.15 -3.66
N ILE A 147 -10.10 4.02 -2.41
CA ILE A 147 -11.34 4.66 -1.94
C ILE A 147 -11.04 5.76 -0.92
N TYR A 148 -11.58 6.97 -1.12
CA TYR A 148 -11.66 8.01 -0.09
C TYR A 148 -13.09 8.14 0.44
N LEU A 149 -13.31 7.80 1.71
CA LEU A 149 -14.61 7.93 2.37
C LEU A 149 -14.76 9.32 3.00
N PHE A 150 -15.72 10.14 2.55
CA PHE A 150 -15.93 11.49 3.08
C PHE A 150 -17.22 11.64 3.88
N ALA A 151 -17.07 11.98 5.17
CA ALA A 151 -18.16 12.41 6.03
C ALA A 151 -18.21 13.95 6.18
N HIS A 152 -19.33 14.57 5.80
CA HIS A 152 -19.49 16.03 5.85
C HIS A 152 -19.62 16.61 7.28
N GLY A 153 -19.47 17.94 7.39
CA GLY A 153 -19.66 18.69 8.63
C GLY A 153 -21.12 18.88 9.06
N ASN A 154 -21.32 19.39 10.29
CA ASN A 154 -22.64 19.69 10.86
C ASN A 154 -23.42 20.65 9.95
N GLY A 155 -24.65 20.28 9.59
CA GLY A 155 -25.52 21.05 8.70
C GLY A 155 -25.14 21.00 7.21
N GLY A 156 -24.11 20.22 6.84
CA GLY A 156 -23.81 19.88 5.45
C GLY A 156 -24.62 18.69 4.95
N SER A 157 -24.21 18.15 3.81
CA SER A 157 -24.73 16.91 3.21
C SER A 157 -23.64 16.22 2.37
N ALA A 158 -23.84 14.96 2.00
CA ALA A 158 -23.01 14.20 1.07
C ALA A 158 -22.87 14.83 -0.33
N ASP A 159 -23.77 15.73 -0.73
CA ASP A 159 -23.62 16.54 -1.96
C ASP A 159 -22.59 17.69 -1.83
N GLY A 160 -22.06 17.91 -0.62
CA GLY A 160 -21.37 19.13 -0.23
C GLY A 160 -19.92 19.29 -0.69
N MET A 161 -19.28 18.27 -1.29
CA MET A 161 -17.93 18.40 -1.85
C MET A 161 -17.96 19.17 -3.18
N ASP A 162 -16.97 20.02 -3.41
CA ASP A 162 -16.85 20.80 -4.65
C ASP A 162 -16.15 20.02 -5.77
N GLU A 163 -16.38 20.41 -7.03
CA GLU A 163 -15.73 19.79 -8.20
C GLU A 163 -14.20 19.88 -8.11
N LYS A 164 -13.64 20.98 -7.58
CA LYS A 164 -12.20 21.10 -7.32
C LYS A 164 -11.67 20.07 -6.32
N GLU A 165 -12.43 19.78 -5.27
CA GLU A 165 -12.05 18.82 -4.23
C GLU A 165 -12.07 17.40 -4.77
N LEU A 166 -13.10 17.05 -5.56
CA LEU A 166 -13.24 15.75 -6.20
C LEU A 166 -12.14 15.50 -7.25
N HIS A 167 -11.81 16.51 -8.07
CA HIS A 167 -10.73 16.40 -9.05
C HIS A 167 -9.35 16.25 -8.40
N ALA A 168 -9.10 16.90 -7.26
CA ALA A 168 -7.85 16.70 -6.51
C ALA A 168 -7.68 15.25 -6.01
N ILE A 169 -8.78 14.55 -5.72
CA ILE A 169 -8.77 13.14 -5.29
C ILE A 169 -8.67 12.21 -6.51
N ALA A 170 -9.43 12.49 -7.57
CA ALA A 170 -9.48 11.66 -8.78
C ALA A 170 -8.16 11.68 -9.58
N ASN A 171 -7.39 12.77 -9.52
CA ASN A 171 -6.04 12.86 -10.09
C ASN A 171 -5.06 11.87 -9.43
N GLU A 172 -5.23 11.58 -8.14
CA GLU A 172 -4.40 10.65 -7.37
C GLU A 172 -4.81 9.18 -7.57
N GLY A 173 -5.77 8.91 -8.47
CA GLY A 173 -6.30 7.58 -8.74
C GLY A 173 -7.37 7.11 -7.74
N TYR A 174 -7.79 7.97 -6.81
CA TYR A 174 -8.79 7.63 -5.80
C TYR A 174 -10.23 7.93 -6.27
N ALA A 175 -11.14 7.00 -6.04
CA ALA A 175 -12.58 7.25 -6.10
C ALA A 175 -13.06 7.86 -4.77
N THR A 176 -13.91 8.88 -4.83
CA THR A 176 -14.53 9.49 -3.64
C THR A 176 -15.90 8.89 -3.38
N VAL A 177 -16.12 8.39 -2.16
CA VAL A 177 -17.43 7.99 -1.65
C VAL A 177 -17.85 9.00 -0.58
N SER A 178 -18.69 9.95 -0.95
CA SER A 178 -19.26 10.93 -0.02
C SER A 178 -20.59 10.41 0.52
N TRP A 179 -20.71 10.26 1.84
CA TRP A 179 -21.84 9.55 2.45
C TRP A 179 -22.64 10.42 3.44
N GLU A 180 -23.96 10.23 3.43
CA GLU A 180 -24.92 10.93 4.28
C GLU A 180 -25.17 10.13 5.56
N SER A 181 -25.55 10.85 6.62
CA SER A 181 -25.93 10.26 7.91
C SER A 181 -26.80 11.29 8.66
N ILE A 182 -26.90 11.22 9.98
CA ILE A 182 -27.55 12.25 10.79
C ILE A 182 -26.83 13.61 10.63
N ALA A 183 -27.40 14.50 9.79
CA ALA A 183 -26.72 15.68 9.26
C ALA A 183 -26.25 16.70 10.32
N THR A 184 -26.77 16.64 11.55
CA THR A 184 -26.30 17.45 12.68
C THR A 184 -26.23 16.58 13.93
N ILE A 185 -25.10 16.61 14.63
CA ILE A 185 -24.96 16.08 15.99
C ILE A 185 -24.85 17.23 17.00
N SER A 186 -25.53 17.06 18.13
CA SER A 186 -25.57 17.97 19.28
C SER A 186 -25.33 17.27 20.62
N GLY A 187 -25.26 15.93 20.63
CA GLY A 187 -24.94 15.11 21.80
C GLY A 187 -24.55 13.67 21.46
N ALA A 188 -24.22 12.90 22.49
CA ALA A 188 -23.65 11.55 22.36
C ALA A 188 -24.57 10.53 21.67
N ASP A 189 -25.89 10.59 21.92
CA ASP A 189 -26.86 9.67 21.29
C ASP A 189 -26.89 9.84 19.76
N GLU A 190 -26.78 11.08 19.27
CA GLU A 190 -26.74 11.40 17.84
C GLU A 190 -25.38 11.04 17.23
N ALA A 191 -24.29 11.20 17.97
CA ALA A 191 -22.97 10.73 17.55
C ALA A 191 -22.92 9.20 17.41
N ALA A 192 -23.51 8.45 18.36
CA ALA A 192 -23.60 6.99 18.31
C ALA A 192 -24.40 6.48 17.10
N ILE A 193 -25.45 7.20 16.70
CA ILE A 193 -26.20 6.92 15.46
C ILE A 193 -25.29 7.09 14.22
N GLY A 194 -24.53 8.19 14.14
CA GLY A 194 -23.63 8.43 13.00
C GLY A 194 -22.46 7.46 12.94
N ILE A 195 -21.93 7.02 14.09
CA ILE A 195 -20.91 5.98 14.19
C ILE A 195 -21.47 4.63 13.70
N ALA A 196 -22.72 4.29 14.06
CA ALA A 196 -23.36 3.08 13.57
C ALA A 196 -23.59 3.12 12.05
N ASP A 197 -24.02 4.26 11.49
CA ASP A 197 -24.14 4.45 10.05
C ASP A 197 -22.78 4.29 9.33
N ALA A 198 -21.69 4.81 9.89
CA ALA A 198 -20.34 4.69 9.32
C ALA A 198 -19.96 3.21 9.10
N GLN A 199 -20.31 2.33 10.06
CA GLN A 199 -20.07 0.89 9.96
C GLN A 199 -20.94 0.23 8.88
N VAL A 200 -22.22 0.59 8.78
CA VAL A 200 -23.13 0.06 7.73
C VAL A 200 -22.69 0.52 6.34
N MET A 201 -22.31 1.80 6.20
CA MET A 201 -21.78 2.38 4.97
C MET A 201 -20.49 1.68 4.55
N PHE A 202 -19.54 1.49 5.46
CA PHE A 202 -18.27 0.81 5.19
C PHE A 202 -18.47 -0.64 4.72
N GLN A 203 -19.33 -1.40 5.40
CA GLN A 203 -19.68 -2.77 5.00
C GLN A 203 -20.36 -2.80 3.62
N TRP A 204 -21.22 -1.83 3.32
CA TRP A 204 -21.86 -1.70 2.01
C TRP A 204 -20.83 -1.40 0.91
N VAL A 205 -19.88 -0.49 1.15
CA VAL A 205 -18.83 -0.13 0.18
C VAL A 205 -17.99 -1.36 -0.17
N ILE A 206 -17.50 -2.10 0.82
CA ILE A 206 -16.75 -3.35 0.59
C ILE A 206 -17.60 -4.37 -0.20
N ALA A 207 -18.86 -4.58 0.22
CA ALA A 207 -19.74 -5.56 -0.42
C ALA A 207 -20.16 -5.21 -1.87
N ASN A 208 -19.97 -3.96 -2.30
CA ASN A 208 -20.33 -3.49 -3.64
C ASN A 208 -19.11 -3.02 -4.46
N ALA A 209 -17.88 -3.19 -3.96
CA ALA A 209 -16.67 -2.65 -4.58
C ALA A 209 -16.51 -3.06 -6.07
N ASP A 210 -16.67 -4.36 -6.38
CA ASP A 210 -16.68 -4.90 -7.75
C ASP A 210 -17.71 -4.23 -8.68
N THR A 211 -18.85 -3.80 -8.15
CA THR A 211 -19.95 -3.19 -8.94
C THR A 211 -19.59 -1.78 -9.42
N TYR A 212 -18.75 -1.09 -8.66
CA TYR A 212 -18.37 0.30 -8.88
C TYR A 212 -16.88 0.47 -9.24
N ASN A 213 -16.17 -0.63 -9.53
CA ASN A 213 -14.73 -0.64 -9.83
C ASN A 213 -13.91 0.05 -8.72
N LEU A 214 -14.18 -0.31 -7.47
CA LEU A 214 -13.48 0.19 -6.29
C LEU A 214 -12.54 -0.88 -5.72
N ASP A 215 -11.43 -0.46 -5.13
CA ASP A 215 -10.48 -1.32 -4.41
C ASP A 215 -10.93 -1.44 -2.93
N PRO A 216 -11.48 -2.60 -2.49
CA PRO A 216 -11.93 -2.77 -1.12
C PRO A 216 -10.79 -2.95 -0.11
N ASP A 217 -9.54 -3.08 -0.57
CA ASP A 217 -8.36 -3.32 0.25
C ASP A 217 -7.50 -2.05 0.43
N LEU A 218 -7.78 -0.97 -0.33
CA LEU A 218 -7.12 0.34 -0.18
C LEU A 218 -8.13 1.47 0.09
N ILE A 219 -8.46 1.66 1.37
CA ILE A 219 -9.44 2.64 1.84
C ILE A 219 -8.77 3.70 2.74
N VAL A 220 -9.04 4.96 2.43
CA VAL A 220 -8.75 6.12 3.28
C VAL A 220 -10.02 6.62 3.92
N VAL A 221 -10.02 6.76 5.25
CA VAL A 221 -11.17 7.29 6.00
C VAL A 221 -11.00 8.79 6.24
N GLY A 222 -11.97 9.58 5.80
CA GLY A 222 -11.95 11.02 5.96
C GLY A 222 -13.21 11.61 6.57
N GLY A 223 -13.20 12.93 6.65
CA GLY A 223 -14.35 13.71 7.10
C GLY A 223 -13.99 15.11 7.59
N ARG A 224 -15.02 15.93 7.80
CA ARG A 224 -14.90 17.32 8.23
C ARG A 224 -15.71 17.58 9.48
N SER A 225 -15.13 18.21 10.51
CA SER A 225 -15.86 18.64 11.73
C SER A 225 -16.68 17.48 12.33
N ARG A 226 -18.03 17.56 12.38
CA ARG A 226 -18.95 16.42 12.67
C ARG A 226 -18.50 15.11 12.05
N GLY A 227 -18.17 15.12 10.76
CA GLY A 227 -17.78 13.93 10.00
C GLY A 227 -16.55 13.23 10.59
N SER A 228 -15.56 14.00 11.07
CA SER A 228 -14.38 13.41 11.71
C SER A 228 -14.72 12.61 12.98
N ILE A 229 -15.75 13.02 13.74
CA ILE A 229 -16.19 12.35 14.97
C ILE A 229 -16.82 11.00 14.65
N ILE A 230 -17.77 10.98 13.70
CA ILE A 230 -18.49 9.75 13.35
C ILE A 230 -17.63 8.77 12.54
N SER A 231 -16.63 9.27 11.81
CA SER A 231 -15.62 8.45 11.12
C SER A 231 -14.50 7.94 12.05
N TRP A 232 -14.23 8.55 13.21
CA TRP A 232 -13.01 8.29 14.00
C TRP A 232 -12.86 6.83 14.43
N GLN A 233 -13.93 6.23 14.97
CA GLN A 233 -13.88 4.84 15.42
C GLN A 233 -13.73 3.85 14.27
N LEU A 234 -14.28 4.16 13.09
CA LEU A 234 -14.05 3.37 11.88
C LEU A 234 -12.59 3.50 11.43
N ALA A 235 -12.08 4.74 11.37
CA ALA A 235 -10.73 5.08 10.96
C ALA A 235 -9.64 4.35 11.78
N HIS A 236 -9.86 4.19 13.08
CA HIS A 236 -8.96 3.47 14.00
C HIS A 236 -9.43 2.02 14.32
N SER A 237 -10.33 1.43 13.52
CA SER A 237 -10.87 0.09 13.77
C SER A 237 -9.87 -1.06 13.59
N ASN A 238 -8.65 -0.79 13.10
CA ASN A 238 -7.65 -1.79 12.70
C ASN A 238 -8.17 -2.77 11.61
N HIS A 239 -9.15 -2.36 10.80
CA HIS A 239 -9.60 -3.14 9.64
C HIS A 239 -8.51 -3.14 8.55
N PRO A 240 -8.14 -4.30 7.97
CA PRO A 240 -6.99 -4.43 7.06
C PRO A 240 -7.08 -3.52 5.82
N SER A 241 -8.30 -3.25 5.33
CA SER A 241 -8.57 -2.33 4.22
C SER A 241 -8.23 -0.86 4.49
N ILE A 242 -8.15 -0.42 5.76
CA ILE A 242 -7.97 0.99 6.09
C ILE A 242 -6.47 1.32 6.13
N LYS A 243 -6.01 2.07 5.14
CA LYS A 243 -4.58 2.41 4.95
C LYS A 243 -4.23 3.84 5.34
N GLY A 244 -5.21 4.73 5.46
CA GLY A 244 -4.95 6.13 5.75
C GLY A 244 -6.14 6.89 6.34
N ILE A 245 -5.85 8.04 6.93
CA ILE A 245 -6.81 8.99 7.48
C ILE A 245 -6.49 10.38 6.93
N TYR A 246 -7.45 11.04 6.29
CA TYR A 246 -7.32 12.43 5.85
C TYR A 246 -8.54 13.23 6.28
N MET A 247 -8.39 14.12 7.26
CA MET A 247 -9.51 14.87 7.86
C MET A 247 -9.25 16.37 7.90
N TYR A 248 -10.26 17.15 7.50
CA TYR A 248 -10.20 18.61 7.47
C TYR A 248 -10.98 19.24 8.64
N ASN A 249 -10.37 20.14 9.41
CA ASN A 249 -10.95 20.73 10.61
C ASN A 249 -11.53 19.63 11.54
N ALA A 250 -10.70 18.64 11.87
CA ALA A 250 -11.12 17.47 12.64
C ALA A 250 -11.39 17.82 14.12
N LEU A 251 -12.17 16.95 14.79
CA LEU A 251 -12.29 16.86 16.25
C LEU A 251 -12.51 18.21 16.99
N PRO A 252 -13.54 19.01 16.64
CA PRO A 252 -13.76 20.34 17.22
C PRO A 252 -13.93 20.37 18.75
N ARG A 253 -13.61 21.52 19.36
CA ARG A 253 -13.85 21.86 20.77
C ARG A 253 -15.26 21.50 21.20
N GLY A 254 -15.37 20.81 22.33
CA GLY A 254 -16.64 20.40 22.92
C GLY A 254 -17.20 19.06 22.42
N ALA A 255 -16.60 18.43 21.40
CA ALA A 255 -17.05 17.11 20.96
C ALA A 255 -16.54 15.93 21.81
N TRP A 256 -15.39 16.10 22.50
CA TRP A 256 -14.70 14.99 23.19
C TRP A 256 -13.87 15.40 24.42
N GLN A 257 -13.87 16.68 24.79
CA GLN A 257 -13.05 17.20 25.90
C GLN A 257 -13.65 16.91 27.28
N ASP A 258 -14.98 16.71 27.36
CA ASP A 258 -15.64 16.10 28.51
C ASP A 258 -15.67 14.58 28.32
N VAL A 259 -14.56 13.92 28.67
CA VAL A 259 -14.28 12.46 28.47
C VAL A 259 -15.20 11.49 29.25
N GLY A 260 -16.38 11.94 29.67
CA GLY A 260 -17.36 11.11 30.39
C GLY A 260 -18.13 10.13 29.51
N THR A 261 -18.05 10.26 28.17
CA THR A 261 -18.79 9.43 27.21
C THR A 261 -17.96 8.89 26.04
N TRP A 262 -16.97 9.63 25.55
CA TRP A 262 -16.11 9.24 24.43
C TRP A 262 -14.83 10.08 24.41
N SER A 263 -13.73 9.54 23.87
CA SER A 263 -12.43 10.20 23.73
C SER A 263 -11.67 9.62 22.52
N PRO A 264 -11.33 10.42 21.49
CA PRO A 264 -10.61 9.96 20.28
C PRO A 264 -9.21 9.41 20.58
N VAL A 265 -8.69 9.63 21.79
CA VAL A 265 -7.40 9.09 22.25
C VAL A 265 -7.47 7.59 22.52
N ASP A 266 -8.66 7.07 22.86
CA ASP A 266 -8.84 5.70 23.33
C ASP A 266 -8.83 4.69 22.16
N GLU A 267 -9.19 5.11 20.94
CA GLU A 267 -9.08 4.27 19.74
C GLU A 267 -7.67 4.24 19.13
N ILE A 268 -6.77 5.17 19.48
CA ILE A 268 -5.44 5.23 18.88
C ILE A 268 -4.55 4.11 19.46
N THR A 269 -4.11 3.23 18.56
CA THR A 269 -3.19 2.12 18.83
C THR A 269 -1.93 2.21 17.96
N ILE A 270 -0.95 1.34 18.21
CA ILE A 270 0.28 1.21 17.41
C ILE A 270 0.00 0.93 15.92
N ASN A 271 -1.15 0.31 15.61
CA ASN A 271 -1.58 0.01 14.25
C ASN A 271 -2.38 1.16 13.60
N SER A 272 -2.39 2.35 14.19
CA SER A 272 -3.08 3.50 13.57
C SER A 272 -2.46 3.81 12.21
N PRO A 273 -3.27 4.04 11.16
CA PRO A 273 -2.76 4.30 9.82
C PRO A 273 -2.13 5.69 9.69
N ILE A 274 -1.47 5.97 8.56
CA ILE A 274 -0.98 7.32 8.23
C ILE A 274 -2.14 8.31 8.36
N THR A 275 -1.94 9.36 9.15
CA THR A 275 -2.98 10.29 9.59
C THR A 275 -2.60 11.72 9.26
N TYR A 276 -3.37 12.37 8.39
CA TYR A 276 -3.27 13.78 8.05
C TYR A 276 -4.44 14.54 8.67
N LEU A 277 -4.13 15.43 9.63
CA LEU A 277 -5.09 16.35 10.23
C LEU A 277 -4.82 17.76 9.72
N VAL A 278 -5.73 18.26 8.89
CA VAL A 278 -5.53 19.48 8.11
C VAL A 278 -6.45 20.58 8.64
N TYR A 279 -5.91 21.72 9.05
CA TYR A 279 -6.66 22.80 9.68
C TYR A 279 -6.65 24.10 8.86
N GLY A 280 -7.85 24.63 8.67
CA GLY A 280 -8.11 26.01 8.26
C GLY A 280 -7.53 27.05 9.22
N PRO A 281 -7.92 27.06 10.51
CA PRO A 281 -7.45 28.06 11.46
C PRO A 281 -5.97 27.88 11.84
N ASP A 282 -5.37 28.97 12.30
CA ASP A 282 -4.08 28.97 12.99
C ASP A 282 -4.26 28.71 14.51
N PHE A 283 -3.18 28.86 15.28
CA PHE A 283 -3.22 28.67 16.74
C PHE A 283 -3.80 29.87 17.52
N ASP A 284 -3.83 31.07 16.94
CA ASP A 284 -4.30 32.31 17.57
C ASP A 284 -5.80 32.58 17.30
N ASP A 285 -6.40 31.92 16.29
CA ASP A 285 -7.83 31.95 15.96
C ASP A 285 -8.75 31.40 17.08
N ASP A 286 -9.79 32.16 17.49
CA ASP A 286 -10.88 31.68 18.35
C ASP A 286 -11.96 30.92 17.54
N ASP A 287 -11.52 29.88 16.83
CA ASP A 287 -12.40 28.93 16.17
C ASP A 287 -12.53 27.63 16.98
N GLN A 288 -13.66 26.93 16.86
CA GLN A 288 -13.87 25.63 17.51
C GLN A 288 -12.96 24.52 16.94
N HIS A 289 -12.43 24.69 15.73
CA HIS A 289 -11.51 23.75 15.08
C HIS A 289 -10.03 24.17 15.24
N ASN A 290 -9.70 25.10 16.15
CA ASN A 290 -8.32 25.50 16.40
C ASN A 290 -7.43 24.25 16.66
N PRO A 291 -6.29 24.11 15.96
CA PRO A 291 -5.44 22.92 16.00
C PRO A 291 -4.89 22.56 17.38
N VAL A 292 -4.94 23.47 18.37
CA VAL A 292 -4.58 23.18 19.77
C VAL A 292 -5.45 22.10 20.41
N TYR A 293 -6.67 21.88 19.93
CA TYR A 293 -7.57 20.91 20.56
C TYR A 293 -7.15 19.47 20.35
N VAL A 294 -6.40 19.15 19.29
CA VAL A 294 -5.88 17.79 19.01
C VAL A 294 -4.49 17.51 19.60
N GLU A 295 -3.95 18.37 20.47
CA GLU A 295 -2.71 18.07 21.21
C GLU A 295 -2.75 16.73 21.98
N PRO A 296 -3.86 16.30 22.61
CA PRO A 296 -3.97 14.95 23.19
C PRO A 296 -3.85 13.81 22.18
N VAL A 297 -4.31 13.99 20.95
CA VAL A 297 -4.17 13.01 19.86
C VAL A 297 -2.70 12.90 19.47
N LEU A 298 -2.02 14.03 19.24
CA LEU A 298 -0.58 14.05 18.95
C LEU A 298 0.24 13.42 20.08
N ALA A 299 -0.07 13.75 21.33
CA ALA A 299 0.60 13.18 22.49
C ALA A 299 0.46 11.65 22.57
N ARG A 300 -0.65 11.08 22.07
CA ARG A 300 -0.89 9.63 22.02
C ARG A 300 -0.05 8.94 20.94
N PHE A 301 0.10 9.55 19.76
CA PHE A 301 1.04 9.05 18.73
C PHE A 301 2.50 9.12 19.22
N VAL A 302 2.85 10.10 20.06
CA VAL A 302 4.16 10.16 20.75
C VAL A 302 4.32 9.09 21.82
N GLU A 303 3.29 8.83 22.63
CA GLU A 303 3.31 7.77 23.66
C GLU A 303 3.53 6.37 23.07
N LEU A 304 2.99 6.16 21.85
CA LEU A 304 3.05 4.90 21.12
C LEU A 304 4.28 4.77 20.18
N ASP A 305 5.17 5.77 20.14
CA ASP A 305 6.36 5.80 19.26
C ASP A 305 6.05 5.68 17.75
N ILE A 306 4.91 6.21 17.32
CA ILE A 306 4.44 6.25 15.91
C ILE A 306 4.24 7.70 15.42
N SER A 307 5.08 8.62 15.88
CA SER A 307 4.95 10.06 15.58
C SER A 307 5.19 10.41 14.10
N ASP A 308 5.86 9.53 13.36
CA ASP A 308 6.02 9.56 11.91
C ASP A 308 4.71 9.30 11.16
N LYS A 309 3.75 8.58 11.77
CA LYS A 309 2.44 8.30 11.17
C LYS A 309 1.43 9.44 11.27
N ILE A 310 1.75 10.57 11.90
CA ILE A 310 0.80 11.70 12.02
C ILE A 310 1.40 13.04 11.57
N THR A 311 0.71 13.68 10.62
CA THR A 311 1.04 15.02 10.11
C THR A 311 -0.09 15.99 10.42
N ARG A 312 0.26 17.19 10.90
CA ARG A 312 -0.70 18.27 11.17
C ARG A 312 -0.35 19.52 10.37
N TYR A 313 -1.25 19.92 9.46
CA TYR A 313 -1.20 21.19 8.75
C TYR A 313 -2.12 22.22 9.42
N VAL A 314 -1.73 23.49 9.44
CA VAL A 314 -2.44 24.60 10.11
C VAL A 314 -2.42 25.84 9.23
N ASP A 315 -3.27 26.83 9.52
CA ASP A 315 -3.37 28.12 8.80
C ASP A 315 -3.64 28.00 7.28
N MET A 316 -4.37 26.96 6.84
CA MET A 316 -4.80 26.88 5.44
C MET A 316 -5.68 28.06 5.01
N TRP A 317 -6.33 28.76 5.95
CA TRP A 317 -7.09 29.96 5.64
C TRP A 317 -6.16 31.14 5.31
N GLY A 318 -5.09 31.37 6.09
CA GLY A 318 -4.08 32.38 5.78
C GLY A 318 -3.28 32.07 4.51
N ASP A 319 -2.91 30.81 4.30
CA ASP A 319 -2.11 30.38 3.15
C ASP A 319 -2.89 30.35 1.83
N PHE A 320 -4.18 29.94 1.86
CA PHE A 320 -4.93 29.60 0.64
C PHE A 320 -6.30 30.25 0.49
N GLN A 321 -6.71 31.20 1.35
CA GLN A 321 -7.89 32.03 1.10
C GLN A 321 -7.50 33.50 0.91
N ASN A 322 -8.27 34.20 0.06
CA ASN A 322 -8.14 35.65 -0.09
C ASN A 322 -8.94 36.41 0.98
N GLU A 323 -8.85 37.74 0.99
CA GLU A 323 -9.55 38.63 1.94
C GLU A 323 -11.08 38.45 2.01
N ASN A 324 -11.70 37.78 1.02
CA ASN A 324 -13.14 37.46 1.01
C ASN A 324 -13.45 36.01 1.45
N GLY A 325 -12.48 35.26 1.98
CA GLY A 325 -12.63 33.85 2.37
C GLY A 325 -12.81 32.88 1.20
N SER A 326 -12.45 33.28 -0.03
CA SER A 326 -12.50 32.39 -1.20
C SER A 326 -11.15 31.72 -1.41
N TRP A 327 -11.15 30.41 -1.63
CA TRP A 327 -9.95 29.64 -1.95
C TRP A 327 -9.24 30.16 -3.21
N ILE A 328 -7.93 30.27 -3.15
CA ILE A 328 -7.05 30.64 -4.27
C ILE A 328 -6.19 29.48 -4.80
N ASN A 329 -6.23 28.31 -4.14
CA ASN A 329 -5.65 27.07 -4.64
C ASN A 329 -6.66 26.28 -5.50
N ASP A 330 -6.21 25.22 -6.15
CA ASP A 330 -7.04 24.41 -7.05
C ASP A 330 -7.66 23.16 -6.43
N ALA A 331 -7.30 22.81 -5.18
CA ALA A 331 -7.77 21.62 -4.47
C ALA A 331 -8.60 21.93 -3.20
N GLN A 332 -8.79 23.20 -2.86
CA GLN A 332 -9.47 23.68 -1.65
C GLN A 332 -8.94 23.01 -0.37
N ILE A 333 -9.78 22.24 0.35
CA ILE A 333 -9.40 21.52 1.58
C ILE A 333 -8.58 20.26 1.32
N MET A 334 -8.54 19.78 0.07
CA MET A 334 -7.80 18.58 -0.36
C MET A 334 -6.39 18.92 -0.86
N HIS A 335 -5.85 20.11 -0.55
CA HIS A 335 -4.54 20.57 -1.05
C HIS A 335 -3.38 19.63 -0.72
N TYR A 336 -3.37 19.03 0.46
CA TYR A 336 -2.33 18.08 0.90
C TYR A 336 -2.68 16.63 0.57
N PHE A 337 -3.77 16.37 -0.16
CA PHE A 337 -4.14 15.00 -0.53
C PHE A 337 -3.12 14.31 -1.44
N PRO A 338 -2.49 14.97 -2.44
CA PRO A 338 -1.42 14.36 -3.25
C PRO A 338 -0.15 13.96 -2.49
N GLU A 339 0.21 14.73 -1.45
CA GLU A 339 1.32 14.37 -0.57
C GLU A 339 0.97 13.13 0.25
N PHE A 340 -0.22 13.13 0.84
CA PHE A 340 -0.76 12.05 1.65
C PHE A 340 -0.95 10.74 0.84
N SER A 341 -1.57 10.81 -0.35
CA SER A 341 -1.78 9.67 -1.24
C SER A 341 -0.45 9.04 -1.65
N SER A 342 0.58 9.86 -1.93
CA SER A 342 1.91 9.35 -2.25
C SER A 342 2.50 8.53 -1.11
N ILE A 343 2.38 8.97 0.16
CA ILE A 343 2.94 8.24 1.31
C ILE A 343 2.13 6.98 1.61
N VAL A 344 0.79 7.05 1.54
CA VAL A 344 -0.08 5.86 1.71
C VAL A 344 0.18 4.82 0.62
N ASN A 345 0.28 5.26 -0.64
CA ASN A 345 0.58 4.37 -1.75
C ASN A 345 2.03 3.83 -1.67
N GLU A 346 2.98 4.57 -1.09
CA GLU A 346 4.32 4.07 -0.77
C GLU A 346 4.27 3.00 0.34
N GLU A 347 3.61 3.23 1.48
CA GLU A 347 3.47 2.22 2.56
C GLU A 347 2.75 0.95 2.06
N VAL A 348 1.74 1.08 1.19
CA VAL A 348 1.01 -0.06 0.58
C VAL A 348 1.83 -0.77 -0.50
N SER A 349 2.65 -0.05 -1.28
CA SER A 349 3.50 -0.65 -2.32
C SER A 349 4.85 -1.17 -1.79
N THR A 350 5.29 -0.73 -0.61
CA THR A 350 6.28 -1.45 0.19
C THR A 350 5.63 -2.68 0.80
N PRO A 351 6.02 -3.91 0.44
CA PRO A 351 5.47 -5.10 1.09
C PRO A 351 5.88 -5.08 2.56
N VAL A 352 4.93 -4.93 3.50
CA VAL A 352 5.16 -5.00 4.95
C VAL A 352 5.48 -6.44 5.35
N THR A 353 6.68 -6.85 4.96
CA THR A 353 7.20 -8.22 4.97
C THR A 353 8.09 -8.48 6.19
N GLY A 354 7.83 -7.76 7.28
CA GLY A 354 8.76 -7.64 8.39
C GLY A 354 8.08 -7.61 9.74
N TYR A 355 7.42 -8.70 10.12
CA TYR A 355 6.90 -8.86 11.48
C TYR A 355 8.02 -9.16 12.49
N ASN A 356 7.80 -8.79 13.74
CA ASN A 356 8.45 -9.39 14.91
C ASN A 356 7.72 -10.69 15.28
N THR A 357 8.35 -11.82 14.96
CA THR A 357 7.70 -13.14 14.97
C THR A 357 8.18 -14.03 16.10
N LEU A 358 7.25 -14.86 16.59
CA LEU A 358 7.57 -16.00 17.43
C LEU A 358 7.03 -17.26 16.77
N PHE A 359 7.91 -18.20 16.46
CA PHE A 359 7.54 -19.51 15.93
C PHE A 359 7.92 -20.60 16.91
N MET A 360 7.04 -21.56 17.15
CA MET A 360 7.37 -22.72 17.97
C MET A 360 6.81 -24.03 17.43
N GLY A 361 7.61 -25.08 17.52
CA GLY A 361 7.20 -26.38 17.03
C GLY A 361 8.29 -27.44 17.02
N HIS A 362 7.93 -28.57 16.42
CA HIS A 362 8.79 -29.75 16.28
C HIS A 362 9.72 -29.70 15.05
N SER A 363 10.39 -30.82 14.78
CA SER A 363 11.44 -30.94 13.76
C SER A 363 11.00 -30.73 12.31
N PHE A 364 9.69 -30.76 12.02
CA PHE A 364 9.11 -30.55 10.69
C PHE A 364 8.71 -29.09 10.44
N PHE A 365 8.65 -28.27 11.51
CA PHE A 365 8.16 -26.88 11.47
C PHE A 365 9.32 -25.88 11.60
N ALA A 366 10.15 -26.06 12.63
CA ALA A 366 11.25 -25.15 12.93
C ALA A 366 12.32 -24.98 11.83
N PRO A 367 12.60 -25.94 10.91
CA PRO A 367 13.53 -25.69 9.79
C PRO A 367 13.04 -24.60 8.83
N ILE A 368 11.75 -24.62 8.48
CA ILE A 368 11.09 -23.70 7.53
C ILE A 368 11.08 -22.29 8.13
N ALA A 369 10.55 -22.15 9.36
CA ALA A 369 10.56 -20.89 10.09
C ALA A 369 11.95 -20.24 10.10
N ARG A 370 13.02 -21.02 10.31
CA ARG A 370 14.40 -20.50 10.36
C ARG A 370 14.96 -19.98 9.04
N GLN A 371 14.36 -20.28 7.87
CA GLN A 371 14.77 -19.65 6.61
C GLN A 371 14.10 -18.30 6.37
N ILE A 372 12.92 -18.04 6.97
CA ILE A 372 12.13 -16.82 6.74
C ILE A 372 12.96 -15.52 6.83
N PRO A 373 13.83 -15.29 7.84
CA PRO A 373 14.65 -14.07 7.88
C PRO A 373 15.62 -13.93 6.70
N THR A 374 16.07 -15.03 6.10
CA THR A 374 16.91 -14.98 4.89
C THR A 374 16.10 -14.46 3.70
N HIS A 375 14.82 -14.81 3.60
CA HIS A 375 13.95 -14.30 2.55
C HIS A 375 13.63 -12.82 2.74
N MET A 376 13.40 -12.38 3.98
CA MET A 376 13.13 -10.96 4.29
C MET A 376 14.34 -10.08 3.99
N THR A 377 15.56 -10.51 4.33
CA THR A 377 16.78 -9.79 3.89
C THR A 377 16.92 -9.73 2.36
N GLN A 378 16.50 -10.75 1.60
CA GLN A 378 16.52 -10.69 0.12
C GLN A 378 15.48 -9.73 -0.46
N LEU A 379 14.39 -9.48 0.27
CA LEU A 379 13.37 -8.47 -0.06
C LEU A 379 13.79 -7.05 0.37
N GLY A 380 14.99 -6.88 0.93
CA GLY A 380 15.46 -5.59 1.47
C GLY A 380 14.84 -5.22 2.82
N ASN A 381 14.19 -6.17 3.50
CA ASN A 381 13.52 -5.94 4.77
C ASN A 381 14.44 -6.26 5.96
N ASP A 382 15.08 -5.21 6.49
CA ASP A 382 15.94 -5.27 7.68
C ASP A 382 15.15 -5.17 9.01
N TYR A 383 13.82 -4.98 8.96
CA TYR A 383 12.96 -4.82 10.15
C TYR A 383 12.44 -6.16 10.72
N HIS A 384 12.43 -7.23 9.91
CA HIS A 384 11.96 -8.54 10.36
C HIS A 384 12.81 -9.11 11.52
N ASN A 385 12.16 -9.31 12.68
CA ASN A 385 12.74 -10.03 13.81
C ASN A 385 12.07 -11.39 13.99
N GLN A 386 12.82 -12.39 14.47
CA GLN A 386 12.27 -13.73 14.64
C GLN A 386 12.90 -14.52 15.79
N HIS A 387 12.04 -15.07 16.63
CA HIS A 387 12.37 -16.08 17.62
C HIS A 387 11.81 -17.45 17.22
N VAL A 388 12.62 -18.52 17.34
CA VAL A 388 12.18 -19.89 17.02
C VAL A 388 12.50 -20.86 18.17
N GLU A 389 11.50 -21.21 18.98
CA GLU A 389 11.65 -22.24 20.00
C GLU A 389 11.34 -23.64 19.44
N ARG A 390 12.17 -24.63 19.76
CA ARG A 390 12.08 -25.97 19.16
C ARG A 390 12.37 -27.06 20.17
N SER A 391 11.51 -28.06 20.18
CA SER A 391 11.79 -29.39 20.76
C SER A 391 11.61 -30.48 19.69
N GLY A 392 11.96 -31.73 19.98
CA GLY A 392 12.03 -32.81 18.98
C GLY A 392 10.82 -33.75 19.02
N GLY A 393 10.13 -33.95 17.89
CA GLY A 393 8.94 -34.81 17.83
C GLY A 393 7.81 -34.30 18.72
N GLU A 394 7.12 -35.19 19.44
CA GLU A 394 5.95 -34.87 20.27
C GLU A 394 6.22 -33.81 21.35
N SER A 395 7.46 -33.73 21.88
CA SER A 395 7.81 -32.70 22.87
C SER A 395 7.84 -31.28 22.29
N GLY A 396 7.78 -31.14 20.96
CA GLY A 396 7.65 -29.87 20.25
C GLY A 396 6.21 -29.48 19.91
N THR A 397 5.20 -30.22 20.39
CA THR A 397 3.79 -29.81 20.28
C THR A 397 3.49 -28.65 21.24
N PRO A 398 2.56 -27.73 20.91
CA PRO A 398 2.19 -26.62 21.80
C PRO A 398 1.89 -27.01 23.26
N ILE A 399 1.16 -28.12 23.49
CA ILE A 399 0.87 -28.59 24.85
C ILE A 399 2.14 -29.07 25.58
N ALA A 400 3.02 -29.82 24.93
CA ALA A 400 4.26 -30.29 25.55
C ALA A 400 5.24 -29.13 25.83
N LEU A 401 5.28 -28.12 24.94
CA LEU A 401 6.04 -26.89 25.15
C LEU A 401 5.46 -26.02 26.27
N TRP A 402 4.14 -26.09 26.53
CA TRP A 402 3.54 -25.48 27.71
C TRP A 402 3.86 -26.26 28.98
N GLU A 403 3.83 -27.59 28.96
CA GLU A 403 4.09 -28.41 30.16
C GLU A 403 5.55 -28.31 30.63
N ASP A 404 6.52 -28.33 29.71
CA ASP A 404 7.94 -28.16 30.03
C ASP A 404 8.25 -26.72 30.47
N GLU A 405 8.68 -26.57 31.73
CA GLU A 405 9.00 -25.26 32.33
C GLU A 405 10.12 -24.51 31.59
N GLY A 406 11.11 -25.22 31.05
CA GLY A 406 12.25 -24.62 30.35
C GLY A 406 11.85 -24.05 28.99
N HIS A 407 11.02 -24.77 28.23
CA HIS A 407 10.44 -24.28 26.99
C HIS A 407 9.41 -23.17 27.25
N ARG A 408 8.46 -23.39 28.16
CA ARG A 408 7.41 -22.43 28.51
C ARG A 408 7.99 -21.07 28.90
N ASN A 409 8.98 -21.05 29.79
CA ASN A 409 9.59 -19.80 30.27
C ASN A 409 10.27 -18.99 29.16
N LYS A 410 10.83 -19.63 28.12
CA LYS A 410 11.44 -18.91 26.97
C LYS A 410 10.39 -18.28 26.08
N VAL A 411 9.36 -19.04 25.69
CA VAL A 411 8.26 -18.55 24.83
C VAL A 411 7.54 -17.42 25.55
N GLN A 412 7.25 -17.57 26.84
CA GLN A 412 6.69 -16.50 27.67
C GLN A 412 7.62 -15.29 27.80
N ALA A 413 8.95 -15.46 27.86
CA ALA A 413 9.88 -14.33 27.89
C ALA A 413 9.84 -13.47 26.62
N ILE A 414 9.64 -14.09 25.44
CA ILE A 414 9.45 -13.35 24.18
C ILE A 414 8.05 -12.71 24.15
N LEU A 415 6.99 -13.46 24.47
CA LEU A 415 5.63 -12.90 24.51
C LEU A 415 5.50 -11.72 25.50
N ASN A 416 6.29 -11.70 26.58
CA ASN A 416 6.29 -10.62 27.58
C ASN A 416 6.94 -9.31 27.10
N THR A 417 7.53 -9.21 25.89
CA THR A 417 7.98 -7.91 25.37
C THR A 417 6.80 -7.00 25.00
N GLY A 418 5.67 -7.59 24.59
CA GLY A 418 4.52 -6.85 24.06
C GLY A 418 4.63 -6.49 22.57
N GLU A 419 5.69 -6.99 21.90
CA GLU A 419 6.07 -6.63 20.53
C GLU A 419 5.81 -7.75 19.51
N VAL A 420 5.22 -8.89 19.90
CA VAL A 420 5.05 -10.04 18.99
C VAL A 420 3.81 -9.85 18.12
N GLU A 421 4.00 -9.69 16.81
CA GLU A 421 2.93 -9.40 15.84
C GLU A 421 2.35 -10.67 15.21
N LEU A 422 3.17 -11.73 15.06
CA LEU A 422 2.77 -13.01 14.50
C LEU A 422 3.32 -14.16 15.37
N PHE A 423 2.42 -14.93 15.98
CA PHE A 423 2.76 -16.07 16.81
C PHE A 423 2.31 -17.39 16.14
N GLY A 424 3.28 -18.11 15.58
CA GLY A 424 3.04 -19.36 14.87
C GLY A 424 3.37 -20.61 15.68
N MET A 425 2.46 -21.57 15.64
CA MET A 425 2.52 -22.83 16.34
C MET A 425 2.38 -24.00 15.37
N THR A 426 3.07 -25.11 15.63
CA THR A 426 2.80 -26.35 14.88
C THR A 426 1.56 -27.08 15.39
N ALA A 427 1.04 -28.03 14.62
CA ALA A 427 -0.12 -28.84 14.97
C ALA A 427 -0.02 -29.48 16.38
N ASN A 428 -1.12 -29.41 17.13
CA ASN A 428 -1.24 -29.92 18.50
C ASN A 428 -2.30 -31.04 18.59
N PRO A 429 -2.09 -32.10 19.40
CA PRO A 429 -3.10 -33.16 19.56
C PRO A 429 -4.40 -32.68 20.23
N THR A 430 -4.33 -31.66 21.09
CA THR A 430 -5.47 -31.18 21.91
C THR A 430 -5.81 -29.71 21.62
N MET A 431 -7.06 -29.31 21.91
CA MET A 431 -7.44 -27.89 21.86
C MET A 431 -6.69 -27.07 22.93
N GLU A 432 -6.55 -27.64 24.13
CA GLU A 432 -5.97 -27.01 25.32
C GLU A 432 -4.58 -26.40 25.09
N GLY A 433 -3.73 -27.08 24.31
CA GLY A 433 -2.40 -26.56 23.98
C GLY A 433 -2.44 -25.26 23.18
N TYR A 434 -3.42 -25.09 22.27
CA TYR A 434 -3.57 -23.82 21.55
C TYR A 434 -4.14 -22.74 22.47
N THR A 435 -5.23 -23.03 23.20
CA THR A 435 -5.90 -22.02 24.03
C THR A 435 -4.98 -21.46 25.12
N LEU A 436 -4.19 -22.30 25.79
CA LEU A 436 -3.21 -21.84 26.80
C LEU A 436 -2.19 -20.85 26.24
N TRP A 437 -1.73 -21.08 25.00
CA TRP A 437 -0.76 -20.21 24.34
C TRP A 437 -1.39 -18.95 23.76
N ILE A 438 -2.58 -19.05 23.17
CA ILE A 438 -3.32 -17.89 22.63
C ILE A 438 -3.76 -16.96 23.78
N ASP A 439 -4.33 -17.49 24.86
CA ASP A 439 -4.71 -16.72 26.05
C ASP A 439 -3.49 -15.96 26.62
N TYR A 440 -2.34 -16.63 26.73
CA TYR A 440 -1.12 -15.98 27.22
C TYR A 440 -0.60 -14.93 26.25
N ALA A 441 -0.56 -15.24 24.95
CA ALA A 441 -0.05 -14.34 23.92
C ALA A 441 -0.88 -13.06 23.83
N LEU A 442 -2.21 -13.17 23.76
CA LEU A 442 -3.14 -12.04 23.74
C LEU A 442 -3.12 -11.23 25.04
N SER A 443 -2.81 -11.86 26.19
CA SER A 443 -2.63 -11.13 27.47
C SER A 443 -1.39 -10.21 27.51
N LYS A 444 -0.55 -10.26 26.48
CA LYS A 444 0.69 -9.46 26.34
C LYS A 444 0.74 -8.67 25.02
N ASN A 445 0.28 -9.28 23.94
CA ASN A 445 0.31 -8.80 22.57
C ASN A 445 -1.14 -8.88 22.03
N PRO A 446 -2.04 -7.94 22.40
CA PRO A 446 -3.48 -8.08 22.16
C PRO A 446 -3.86 -8.14 20.67
N ASN A 447 -2.98 -7.64 19.78
CA ASN A 447 -3.19 -7.61 18.33
C ASN A 447 -2.41 -8.72 17.60
N THR A 448 -1.82 -9.69 18.30
CA THR A 448 -0.98 -10.73 17.66
C THR A 448 -1.81 -11.67 16.79
N ARG A 449 -1.37 -11.91 15.56
CA ARG A 449 -1.95 -12.87 14.61
C ARG A 449 -1.47 -14.28 14.99
N ILE A 450 -2.35 -15.28 14.91
CA ILE A 450 -2.03 -16.67 15.27
C ILE A 450 -1.92 -17.53 14.02
N VAL A 451 -0.84 -18.32 13.90
CA VAL A 451 -0.67 -19.31 12.81
C VAL A 451 -0.69 -20.72 13.38
N ILE A 452 -1.46 -21.62 12.77
CA ILE A 452 -1.43 -23.06 13.06
C ILE A 452 -0.90 -23.80 11.82
N GLY A 453 0.38 -24.17 11.87
CA GLY A 453 1.08 -24.84 10.78
C GLY A 453 1.08 -26.36 10.89
N THR A 454 0.43 -27.00 9.91
CA THR A 454 0.30 -28.46 9.85
C THR A 454 1.33 -29.08 8.91
N PRO A 455 2.28 -29.90 9.43
CA PRO A 455 3.26 -30.62 8.61
C PRO A 455 2.62 -31.82 7.88
N TRP A 456 3.39 -32.39 6.97
CA TRP A 456 3.13 -33.73 6.44
C TRP A 456 3.40 -34.83 7.50
N LEU A 457 2.92 -36.05 7.25
CA LEU A 457 2.98 -37.16 8.21
C LEU A 457 4.36 -37.81 8.31
N ASP A 458 4.70 -38.25 9.53
CA ASP A 458 5.84 -39.13 9.82
C ASP A 458 5.75 -40.45 9.01
N PHE A 459 6.91 -41.05 8.76
CA PHE A 459 7.09 -42.37 8.13
C PHE A 459 6.43 -42.52 6.74
N PRO A 460 6.81 -41.71 5.73
CA PRO A 460 6.25 -41.84 4.37
C PRO A 460 6.47 -43.24 3.74
N ALA A 461 7.46 -44.02 4.20
CA ALA A 461 7.67 -45.40 3.75
C ALA A 461 6.57 -46.40 4.14
N ASP A 462 5.71 -46.06 5.11
CA ASP A 462 4.62 -46.93 5.57
C ASP A 462 3.38 -46.87 4.65
N TYR A 463 3.37 -45.96 3.66
CA TYR A 463 2.29 -45.76 2.70
C TYR A 463 2.69 -46.33 1.33
N SER A 464 1.74 -46.98 0.63
CA SER A 464 2.02 -47.69 -0.62
C SER A 464 2.20 -46.78 -1.84
N ASP A 465 1.62 -45.58 -1.80
CA ASP A 465 1.45 -44.64 -2.90
C ASP A 465 1.06 -43.27 -2.36
N VAL A 466 1.26 -42.23 -3.18
CA VAL A 466 0.88 -40.85 -2.84
C VAL A 466 -0.62 -40.71 -2.52
N ALA A 467 -1.50 -41.44 -3.18
CA ALA A 467 -2.94 -41.32 -2.98
C ALA A 467 -3.35 -41.75 -1.56
N THR A 468 -2.76 -42.80 -1.01
CA THR A 468 -2.99 -43.24 0.36
C THR A 468 -2.41 -42.25 1.38
N TYR A 469 -1.26 -41.64 1.08
CA TYR A 469 -0.64 -40.59 1.90
C TYR A 469 -1.49 -39.30 1.92
N GLU A 470 -1.89 -38.81 0.75
CA GLU A 470 -2.75 -37.63 0.57
C GLU A 470 -4.08 -37.80 1.30
N ASN A 471 -4.80 -38.90 1.07
CA ASN A 471 -6.09 -39.15 1.74
C ASN A 471 -5.94 -39.13 3.27
N THR A 472 -4.86 -39.70 3.82
CA THR A 472 -4.63 -39.70 5.28
C THR A 472 -4.37 -38.29 5.83
N ILE A 473 -3.63 -37.46 5.10
CA ILE A 473 -3.41 -36.04 5.45
C ILE A 473 -4.70 -35.24 5.35
N VAL A 474 -5.43 -35.38 4.23
CA VAL A 474 -6.67 -34.64 3.93
C VAL A 474 -7.79 -35.00 4.91
N ASP A 475 -7.93 -36.28 5.28
CA ASP A 475 -8.86 -36.73 6.32
C ASP A 475 -8.47 -36.12 7.69
N GLY A 476 -7.18 -36.08 8.03
CA GLY A 476 -6.69 -35.45 9.27
C GLY A 476 -6.92 -33.94 9.32
N LEU A 477 -6.66 -33.24 8.21
CA LEU A 477 -6.95 -31.81 8.06
C LEU A 477 -8.45 -31.54 8.25
N SER A 478 -9.30 -32.26 7.52
CA SER A 478 -10.75 -32.05 7.52
C SER A 478 -11.43 -32.44 8.84
N SER A 479 -11.03 -33.58 9.43
CA SER A 479 -11.71 -34.14 10.62
C SER A 479 -11.20 -33.62 11.96
N LYS A 480 -10.01 -33.01 11.98
CA LYS A 480 -9.38 -32.50 13.22
C LYS A 480 -8.88 -31.08 13.11
N ILE A 481 -7.99 -30.77 12.16
CA ILE A 481 -7.30 -29.46 12.15
C ILE A 481 -8.27 -28.32 11.83
N GLN A 482 -9.09 -28.45 10.77
CA GLN A 482 -10.09 -27.44 10.43
C GLN A 482 -11.13 -27.30 11.55
N VAL A 483 -11.59 -28.42 12.12
CA VAL A 483 -12.52 -28.42 13.27
C VAL A 483 -11.94 -27.70 14.50
N ASP A 484 -10.65 -27.88 14.78
CA ASP A 484 -9.98 -27.13 15.84
C ASP A 484 -9.89 -25.64 15.50
N ILE A 485 -9.47 -25.28 14.28
CA ILE A 485 -9.27 -23.89 13.86
C ILE A 485 -10.60 -23.13 13.82
N ASP A 486 -11.68 -23.73 13.31
CA ASP A 486 -13.02 -23.15 13.34
C ASP A 486 -13.51 -22.92 14.78
N ALA A 487 -13.22 -23.87 15.70
CA ALA A 487 -13.55 -23.71 17.11
C ALA A 487 -12.70 -22.61 17.80
N LEU A 488 -11.43 -22.44 17.41
CA LEU A 488 -10.58 -21.35 17.88
C LEU A 488 -11.04 -19.99 17.34
N ARG A 489 -11.40 -19.90 16.05
CA ARG A 489 -11.97 -18.69 15.42
C ARG A 489 -13.27 -18.25 16.13
N LEU A 490 -14.06 -19.20 16.64
CA LEU A 490 -15.23 -18.91 17.48
C LEU A 490 -14.90 -18.48 18.92
N LEU A 491 -13.79 -18.95 19.49
CA LEU A 491 -13.34 -18.57 20.84
C LEU A 491 -12.64 -17.21 20.87
N TYR A 492 -11.96 -16.85 19.78
CA TYR A 492 -11.17 -15.62 19.63
C TYR A 492 -11.63 -14.80 18.41
N PRO A 493 -12.87 -14.29 18.39
CA PRO A 493 -13.47 -13.67 17.19
C PRO A 493 -12.80 -12.36 16.76
N ASN A 494 -11.97 -11.75 17.63
CA ASN A 494 -11.22 -10.52 17.34
C ASN A 494 -9.74 -10.81 17.02
N THR A 495 -9.38 -12.08 16.83
CA THR A 495 -8.00 -12.52 16.57
C THR A 495 -7.96 -13.26 15.23
N GLU A 496 -7.07 -12.84 14.35
CA GLU A 496 -6.84 -13.56 13.10
C GLU A 496 -6.14 -14.90 13.39
N ILE A 497 -6.77 -16.00 12.97
CA ILE A 497 -6.22 -17.35 13.11
C ILE A 497 -6.09 -17.97 11.72
N ILE A 498 -4.84 -18.14 11.30
CA ILE A 498 -4.41 -18.55 9.97
C ILE A 498 -4.13 -20.06 9.99
N ASN A 499 -4.79 -20.82 9.09
CA ASN A 499 -4.45 -22.21 8.84
C ASN A 499 -3.30 -22.28 7.83
N LEU A 500 -2.23 -22.99 8.16
CA LEU A 500 -1.07 -23.13 7.27
C LEU A 500 -0.76 -24.63 7.02
N PRO A 501 -1.54 -25.30 6.15
CA PRO A 501 -1.38 -26.72 5.82
C PRO A 501 -0.24 -26.97 4.82
N TYR A 502 1.00 -26.58 5.18
CA TYR A 502 2.19 -26.78 4.33
C TYR A 502 2.54 -28.28 4.09
N ALA A 503 1.81 -29.21 4.71
CA ALA A 503 1.74 -30.62 4.35
C ALA A 503 1.57 -30.89 2.84
N PHE A 504 0.82 -30.02 2.13
CA PHE A 504 0.61 -30.16 0.68
C PHE A 504 1.90 -30.09 -0.15
N ALA A 505 2.99 -29.49 0.36
CA ALA A 505 4.30 -29.54 -0.28
C ALA A 505 4.82 -30.98 -0.45
N ALA A 506 4.60 -31.84 0.54
CA ALA A 506 5.00 -33.25 0.46
C ALA A 506 4.11 -34.06 -0.48
N ILE A 507 2.80 -33.75 -0.51
CA ILE A 507 1.82 -34.41 -1.38
C ILE A 507 2.15 -34.13 -2.86
N GLU A 508 2.29 -32.86 -3.25
CA GLU A 508 2.57 -32.54 -4.66
C GLU A 508 3.95 -33.01 -5.10
N LEU A 509 5.00 -32.89 -4.27
CA LEU A 509 6.32 -33.43 -4.64
C LEU A 509 6.28 -34.95 -4.82
N TRP A 510 5.48 -35.68 -4.04
CA TRP A 510 5.30 -37.12 -4.25
C TRP A 510 4.51 -37.41 -5.54
N HIS A 511 3.41 -36.71 -5.82
CA HIS A 511 2.70 -36.81 -7.11
C HIS A 511 3.65 -36.58 -8.30
N MET A 512 4.47 -35.52 -8.23
CA MET A 512 5.47 -35.21 -9.25
C MET A 512 6.58 -36.28 -9.33
N PHE A 513 6.96 -36.91 -8.21
CA PHE A 513 7.92 -38.02 -8.20
C PHE A 513 7.36 -39.26 -8.90
N GLU A 514 6.14 -39.70 -8.58
CA GLU A 514 5.48 -40.84 -9.23
C GLU A 514 5.21 -40.58 -10.72
N ALA A 515 4.91 -39.33 -11.09
CA ALA A 515 4.77 -38.89 -12.48
C ALA A 515 6.10 -38.74 -13.24
N GLY A 516 7.26 -38.86 -12.56
CA GLY A 516 8.58 -38.67 -13.17
C GLY A 516 8.90 -37.20 -13.55
N GLN A 517 8.23 -36.25 -12.91
CA GLN A 517 8.28 -34.81 -13.19
C GLN A 517 9.35 -34.05 -12.38
N LEU A 518 10.13 -34.71 -11.52
CA LEU A 518 11.21 -34.10 -10.72
C LEU A 518 12.61 -34.45 -11.28
N PRO A 519 13.26 -33.57 -12.06
CA PRO A 519 14.53 -33.90 -12.72
C PRO A 519 15.68 -34.09 -11.72
N GLY A 520 16.20 -35.32 -11.66
CA GLY A 520 17.32 -35.71 -10.80
C GLY A 520 16.92 -36.45 -9.53
N ILE A 521 15.65 -36.40 -9.14
CA ILE A 521 15.13 -37.16 -8.00
C ILE A 521 14.87 -38.61 -8.45
N THR A 522 15.51 -39.56 -7.77
CA THR A 522 15.50 -40.99 -8.11
C THR A 522 14.96 -41.89 -7.01
N GLU A 523 14.81 -41.36 -5.79
CA GLU A 523 14.30 -42.09 -4.62
C GLU A 523 13.42 -41.16 -3.78
N LEU A 524 12.33 -41.67 -3.18
CA LEU A 524 11.45 -40.86 -2.35
C LEU A 524 12.16 -40.42 -1.04
N ILE A 525 12.94 -41.35 -0.46
CA ILE A 525 13.67 -41.19 0.80
C ILE A 525 15.13 -41.57 0.57
N GLY A 526 16.07 -40.67 0.84
CA GLY A 526 17.51 -40.90 0.65
C GLY A 526 18.37 -39.88 1.37
N SER A 527 19.67 -40.17 1.55
CA SER A 527 20.58 -39.28 2.28
C SER A 527 21.15 -38.11 1.45
N ASN A 528 20.67 -37.93 0.22
CA ASN A 528 21.18 -36.93 -0.73
C ASN A 528 20.05 -36.04 -1.28
N ARG A 529 20.09 -34.76 -0.92
CA ARG A 529 19.09 -33.76 -1.31
C ARG A 529 18.90 -33.58 -2.82
N ASN A 530 19.91 -33.94 -3.61
CA ASN A 530 19.87 -33.81 -5.07
C ASN A 530 19.19 -35.03 -5.74
N THR A 531 18.92 -36.11 -4.99
CA THR A 531 18.30 -37.35 -5.51
C THR A 531 17.04 -37.76 -4.76
N SER A 532 16.66 -37.08 -3.68
CA SER A 532 15.56 -37.48 -2.80
C SER A 532 14.76 -36.32 -2.21
N ILE A 533 13.47 -36.56 -1.97
CA ILE A 533 12.54 -35.60 -1.34
C ILE A 533 12.76 -35.57 0.18
N PHE A 534 12.65 -36.74 0.81
CA PHE A 534 12.88 -36.90 2.25
C PHE A 534 14.32 -37.35 2.54
N SER A 535 14.88 -36.86 3.64
CA SER A 535 16.26 -37.10 4.08
C SER A 535 16.45 -38.35 4.95
N ASP A 536 15.37 -38.81 5.57
CA ASP A 536 15.36 -40.00 6.41
C ASP A 536 13.99 -40.71 6.42
N GLN A 537 13.97 -41.90 7.03
CA GLN A 537 12.75 -42.71 7.16
C GLN A 537 11.68 -42.05 8.02
N LYS A 538 12.02 -41.05 8.83
CA LYS A 538 11.02 -40.31 9.59
C LYS A 538 10.24 -39.35 8.69
N GLY A 539 10.84 -38.86 7.59
CA GLY A 539 10.21 -37.94 6.66
C GLY A 539 10.69 -36.50 6.80
N HIS A 540 11.85 -36.24 7.43
CA HIS A 540 12.41 -34.89 7.45
C HIS A 540 12.83 -34.43 6.06
N GLY A 541 12.52 -33.19 5.67
CA GLY A 541 13.08 -32.59 4.45
C GLY A 541 14.58 -32.32 4.55
N HIS A 542 15.28 -32.31 3.42
CA HIS A 542 16.68 -31.88 3.34
C HIS A 542 16.80 -30.37 3.51
N GLY A 543 17.82 -29.90 4.23
CA GLY A 543 18.18 -28.47 4.24
C GLY A 543 18.63 -28.00 2.85
N LYS A 544 17.99 -26.96 2.31
CA LYS A 544 18.15 -26.47 0.92
C LYS A 544 17.80 -27.54 -0.11
N GLY A 545 16.63 -28.12 0.06
CA GLY A 545 16.13 -29.26 -0.69
C GLY A 545 14.63 -29.11 -0.96
N LEU A 546 14.16 -29.66 -2.08
CA LEU A 546 12.84 -29.42 -2.66
C LEU A 546 11.69 -29.26 -1.65
N LEU A 547 11.61 -30.15 -0.65
CA LEU A 547 10.52 -30.17 0.31
C LEU A 547 10.50 -28.98 1.28
N LEU A 548 11.65 -28.55 1.78
CA LEU A 548 11.69 -27.39 2.69
C LEU A 548 11.51 -26.11 1.88
N ASP A 549 12.26 -25.97 0.78
CA ASP A 549 12.24 -24.80 -0.09
C ASP A 549 10.84 -24.56 -0.73
N LEU A 550 10.08 -25.63 -1.02
CA LEU A 550 8.67 -25.51 -1.46
C LEU A 550 7.73 -25.08 -0.34
N ALA A 551 7.90 -25.64 0.87
CA ALA A 551 7.12 -25.22 2.04
C ALA A 551 7.43 -23.78 2.45
N GLU A 552 8.68 -23.32 2.27
CA GLU A 552 9.10 -21.93 2.45
C GLU A 552 8.31 -21.00 1.52
N PHE A 553 8.18 -21.30 0.21
CA PHE A 553 7.35 -20.47 -0.69
C PHE A 553 5.86 -20.43 -0.30
N ILE A 554 5.29 -21.53 0.20
CA ILE A 554 3.91 -21.54 0.74
C ILE A 554 3.80 -20.59 1.94
N TRP A 555 4.77 -20.63 2.87
CA TRP A 555 4.78 -19.74 4.05
C TRP A 555 4.96 -18.27 3.65
N LEU A 556 5.82 -17.98 2.67
CA LEU A 556 6.08 -16.61 2.21
C LEU A 556 4.82 -15.98 1.60
N SER A 557 4.12 -16.70 0.73
CA SER A 557 2.86 -16.21 0.15
C SER A 557 1.76 -16.10 1.22
N GLN A 558 1.59 -17.08 2.10
CA GLN A 558 0.43 -17.14 3.01
C GLN A 558 0.57 -16.34 4.30
N LEU A 559 1.79 -16.10 4.79
CA LEU A 559 2.01 -15.34 6.02
C LEU A 559 2.41 -13.89 5.77
N TYR A 560 3.13 -13.63 4.68
CA TYR A 560 3.77 -12.34 4.38
C TYR A 560 3.29 -11.68 3.08
N ASP A 561 2.25 -12.25 2.45
CA ASP A 561 1.65 -11.76 1.20
C ASP A 561 2.65 -11.54 0.05
N ILE A 562 3.70 -12.38 0.00
CA ILE A 562 4.75 -12.27 -1.02
C ILE A 562 4.24 -12.86 -2.33
N ASP A 563 4.04 -12.00 -3.34
CA ASP A 563 3.81 -12.42 -4.71
C ASP A 563 5.02 -13.22 -5.24
N LEU A 564 4.77 -14.51 -5.49
CA LEU A 564 5.76 -15.44 -5.97
C LEU A 564 6.12 -15.23 -7.45
N ASP A 565 5.36 -14.47 -8.25
CA ASP A 565 5.76 -14.13 -9.61
C ASP A 565 6.87 -13.05 -9.60
N THR A 566 6.68 -11.97 -8.84
CA THR A 566 7.64 -10.86 -8.76
C THR A 566 8.83 -11.10 -7.81
N TYR A 567 8.74 -12.04 -6.87
CA TYR A 567 9.85 -12.31 -5.93
C TYR A 567 11.11 -12.85 -6.63
N ASP A 568 12.17 -12.03 -6.75
CA ASP A 568 13.46 -12.38 -7.38
C ASP A 568 14.35 -13.25 -6.47
N TYR A 569 13.89 -14.46 -6.19
CA TYR A 569 14.63 -15.48 -5.49
C TYR A 569 14.53 -16.83 -6.20
N SER A 570 15.66 -17.56 -6.25
CA SER A 570 15.73 -18.92 -6.78
C SER A 570 16.37 -19.86 -5.77
N ALA A 571 15.62 -20.91 -5.40
CA ALA A 571 16.08 -22.02 -4.59
C ALA A 571 17.12 -22.93 -5.32
N GLY A 572 17.37 -22.70 -6.61
CA GLY A 572 18.40 -23.41 -7.39
C GLY A 572 18.04 -24.83 -7.85
N HIS A 573 16.75 -25.19 -7.83
CA HIS A 573 16.25 -26.48 -8.31
C HIS A 573 15.91 -26.47 -9.81
N ASN A 574 15.94 -27.65 -10.44
CA ASN A 574 15.48 -27.83 -11.83
C ASN A 574 13.94 -27.84 -11.98
N THR A 575 13.21 -27.56 -10.90
CA THR A 575 11.74 -27.54 -10.83
C THR A 575 11.31 -26.15 -10.37
N ASN A 576 10.30 -25.57 -11.01
CA ASN A 576 9.80 -24.25 -10.65
C ASN A 576 8.94 -24.30 -9.37
N LEU A 577 9.59 -24.30 -8.20
CA LEU A 577 8.89 -24.43 -6.92
C LEU A 577 7.93 -23.28 -6.63
N LYS A 578 8.13 -22.09 -7.20
CA LYS A 578 7.20 -20.95 -7.05
C LYS A 578 5.86 -21.24 -7.74
N GLU A 579 5.90 -21.80 -8.94
CA GLU A 579 4.71 -22.25 -9.69
C GLU A 579 4.03 -23.46 -9.03
N VAL A 580 4.80 -24.39 -8.46
CA VAL A 580 4.23 -25.51 -7.67
C VAL A 580 3.56 -24.98 -6.39
N ALA A 581 4.15 -24.01 -5.69
CA ALA A 581 3.55 -23.39 -4.51
C ALA A 581 2.23 -22.69 -4.87
N LYS A 582 2.19 -21.87 -5.94
CA LYS A 582 0.95 -21.26 -6.43
C LYS A 582 -0.13 -22.31 -6.75
N SER A 583 0.24 -23.37 -7.47
CA SER A 583 -0.67 -24.48 -7.78
C SER A 583 -1.21 -25.19 -6.53
N ILE A 584 -0.42 -25.29 -5.45
CA ILE A 584 -0.89 -25.81 -4.15
C ILE A 584 -1.93 -24.87 -3.53
N LEU A 585 -1.66 -23.57 -3.52
CA LEU A 585 -2.57 -22.56 -2.96
C LEU A 585 -3.90 -22.55 -3.73
N ASP A 586 -3.86 -22.59 -5.07
CA ASP A 586 -5.05 -22.68 -5.91
C ASP A 586 -5.82 -23.99 -5.71
N LYS A 587 -5.14 -25.14 -5.73
CA LYS A 587 -5.75 -26.49 -5.64
C LYS A 587 -6.38 -26.74 -4.27
N TYR A 588 -5.81 -26.19 -3.21
CA TYR A 588 -6.20 -26.46 -1.81
C TYR A 588 -6.70 -25.22 -1.06
N ALA A 589 -7.07 -24.14 -1.76
CA ALA A 589 -7.50 -22.85 -1.19
C ALA A 589 -8.49 -22.96 -0.02
N TYR A 590 -9.40 -23.94 -0.07
CA TYR A 590 -10.35 -24.25 1.01
C TYR A 590 -9.69 -24.44 2.40
N TYR A 591 -8.47 -24.96 2.47
CA TYR A 591 -7.76 -25.18 3.74
C TYR A 591 -6.85 -24.01 4.15
N PHE A 592 -6.66 -23.00 3.29
CA PHE A 592 -5.89 -21.80 3.60
C PHE A 592 -6.77 -20.64 4.09
N ASN A 593 -8.07 -20.66 3.74
CA ASN A 593 -9.07 -19.64 4.08
C ASN A 593 -9.64 -19.79 5.52
#